data_AF-B6Z1Y8-F1
#
_entry.id   AF-B6Z1Y8-F1
#
_cell.length_a   1.000
_cell.length_b   1.000
_cell.length_c   1.000
_cell.angle_alpha   90.00
_cell.angle_beta   90.00
_cell.angle_gamma   90.00
#
_symmetry.space_group_name_H-M   'P 1'
#
loop_
_entity.id
_entity.type
_entity.pdbx_description
1 polymer ?
#
loop_
_entity_poly.entity_id
_entity_poly.type
_entity_poly.pdbx_seq_one_letter_code
_entity_poly.pdbx_strand_id
1 'polypeptide(L)' 'MKGTTCVVLLCLLVVFAGLCESEANPRRAKGCSYKPCKVIKCKKYPKANCKSNAAVNCRAYFFVEGRRVKC' A
#
# COMPACT_ATOMS: atom_id res chain seq x y z
N MET A 1 -37.06 12.78 10.93
CA MET A 1 -35.88 12.37 11.72
C MET A 1 -36.02 10.90 12.09
N LYS A 2 -35.32 9.99 11.40
CA LYS A 2 -35.12 8.55 11.73
C LYS A 2 -34.34 7.93 10.55
N GLY A 3 -33.02 8.01 10.59
CA GLY A 3 -32.16 7.52 9.50
C GLY A 3 -30.73 7.16 9.93
N THR A 4 -30.37 7.36 11.19
CA THR A 4 -29.00 7.20 11.68
C THR A 4 -28.73 5.85 12.31
N THR A 5 -29.76 5.13 12.76
CA THR A 5 -29.60 3.87 13.52
C THR A 5 -29.22 2.68 12.63
N CYS A 6 -29.64 2.68 11.36
CA CYS A 6 -29.38 1.57 10.44
C CYS A 6 -27.91 1.51 9.98
N VAL A 7 -27.28 2.68 9.79
CA VAL A 7 -25.87 2.77 9.34
C VAL A 7 -24.90 2.33 10.44
N VAL A 8 -25.18 2.68 11.70
CA VAL A 8 -24.31 2.33 12.84
C VAL A 8 -24.34 0.82 13.12
N LEU A 9 -25.51 0.19 13.02
CA LEU A 9 -25.67 -1.24 13.25
C LEU A 9 -24.96 -2.08 12.17
N LEU A 10 -24.99 -1.63 10.91
CA LEU A 10 -24.28 -2.28 9.81
C LEU A 10 -22.76 -2.17 9.98
N CYS A 11 -22.25 -1.00 10.41
CA CYS A 11 -20.81 -0.81 10.66
C CYS A 11 -20.29 -1.70 11.79
N LEU A 12 -21.03 -1.85 12.89
CA LEU A 12 -20.62 -2.73 13.99
C LEU A 12 -20.49 -4.19 13.53
N LEU A 13 -21.44 -4.69 12.73
CA LEU A 13 -21.37 -6.06 12.20
C LEU A 13 -20.17 -6.27 11.27
N VAL A 14 -19.81 -5.27 10.45
CA VAL A 14 -18.63 -5.34 9.57
C VAL A 14 -17.32 -5.40 10.37
N VAL A 15 -17.23 -4.69 11.50
CA VAL A 15 -16.02 -4.71 12.36
C VAL A 15 -15.84 -6.04 13.08
N PHE A 16 -16.91 -6.64 13.63
CA PHE A 16 -16.82 -7.91 14.36
C PHE A 16 -16.63 -9.14 13.45
N ALA A 17 -17.10 -9.09 12.20
CA ALA A 17 -16.93 -10.18 11.23
C ALA A 17 -15.53 -10.24 10.58
N GLY A 18 -14.60 -9.35 10.94
CA GLY A 18 -13.23 -9.37 10.40
C GLY A 18 -13.13 -9.05 8.90
N LEU A 19 -14.19 -8.53 8.28
CA LEU A 19 -14.24 -8.12 6.87
C LEU A 19 -13.72 -6.69 6.64
N CYS A 20 -12.85 -6.19 7.53
CA CYS A 20 -11.95 -5.09 7.17
C CYS A 20 -10.83 -5.63 6.27
N GLU A 21 -11.23 -6.16 5.10
CA GLU A 21 -10.35 -6.08 3.96
C GLU A 21 -10.24 -4.58 3.68
N SER A 22 -9.13 -3.98 4.13
CA SER A 22 -8.63 -2.79 3.48
C SER A 22 -8.40 -3.21 2.03
N GLU A 23 -9.44 -3.08 1.20
CA GLU A 23 -9.32 -3.13 -0.24
C GLU A 23 -8.34 -2.02 -0.57
N ALA A 24 -7.07 -2.39 -0.65
CA ALA A 24 -6.03 -1.62 -1.28
C ALA A 24 -6.42 -1.55 -2.74
N ASN A 25 -7.37 -0.68 -3.05
CA ASN A 25 -8.00 -0.56 -4.36
C ASN A 25 -6.90 -0.33 -5.39
N PRO A 26 -6.53 -1.34 -6.20
CA PRO A 26 -5.41 -1.21 -7.13
C PRO A 26 -5.74 -0.24 -8.26
N ARG A 27 -7.01 0.17 -8.41
CA ARG A 27 -7.44 1.19 -9.39
C ARG A 27 -7.35 2.63 -8.86
N ARG A 28 -7.12 2.84 -7.55
CA ARG A 28 -6.92 4.18 -6.96
C ARG A 28 -5.45 4.52 -6.68
N ALA A 29 -4.54 3.58 -6.93
CA ALA A 29 -3.17 3.96 -7.25
C ALA A 29 -3.22 4.62 -8.63
N LYS A 30 -3.40 5.95 -8.68
CA LYS A 30 -2.89 6.73 -9.83
C LYS A 30 -1.45 6.25 -10.00
N GLY A 31 -1.22 5.40 -11.00
CA GLY A 31 0.08 4.80 -11.21
C GLY A 31 1.09 5.93 -11.23
N CYS A 32 2.10 5.86 -10.38
CA CYS A 32 3.13 6.87 -10.34
C CYS A 32 3.66 7.05 -11.77
N SER A 33 3.48 8.24 -12.37
CA SER A 33 4.01 8.54 -13.70
C SER A 33 5.51 8.29 -13.72
N TYR A 34 6.17 8.60 -12.60
CA TYR A 34 7.54 8.24 -12.32
C TYR A 34 7.63 6.86 -11.65
N LYS A 35 8.29 5.90 -12.31
CA LYS A 35 8.58 4.56 -11.76
C LYS A 35 10.00 4.55 -11.18
N PRO A 36 10.19 4.81 -9.87
CA PRO A 36 11.53 4.99 -9.29
C PRO A 36 12.38 3.73 -9.42
N CYS A 37 11.77 2.54 -9.36
CA CYS A 37 12.50 1.26 -9.50
C CYS A 37 13.04 0.99 -10.91
N LYS A 38 12.60 1.73 -11.94
CA LYS A 38 13.21 1.66 -13.28
C LYS A 38 14.47 2.51 -13.40
N VAL A 39 14.58 3.56 -12.58
CA VAL A 39 15.63 4.58 -12.70
C VAL A 39 16.68 4.43 -11.60
N ILE A 40 16.25 4.13 -10.38
CA ILE A 40 17.09 4.07 -9.19
C ILE A 40 17.50 2.61 -8.96
N LYS A 41 18.81 2.37 -8.96
CA LYS A 41 19.41 1.09 -8.57
C LYS A 41 20.22 1.25 -7.30
N CYS A 42 20.17 0.26 -6.43
CA CYS A 42 20.95 0.26 -5.21
C CYS A 42 22.36 -0.28 -5.47
N LYS A 43 23.38 0.59 -5.54
CA LYS A 43 24.78 0.17 -5.79
C LYS A 43 25.32 -0.74 -4.68
N LYS A 44 24.96 -0.47 -3.42
CA LYS A 44 25.38 -1.26 -2.26
C LYS A 44 24.83 -2.68 -2.26
N TYR A 45 23.63 -2.87 -2.83
CA TYR A 45 22.95 -4.16 -2.92
C TYR A 45 22.38 -4.35 -4.33
N PRO A 46 23.21 -4.77 -5.30
CA PRO A 46 22.79 -4.87 -6.70
C PRO A 46 21.71 -5.93 -6.94
N LYS A 47 21.57 -6.90 -6.03
CA LYS A 47 20.54 -7.95 -6.05
C LYS A 47 19.28 -7.57 -5.26
N ALA A 48 19.18 -6.35 -4.73
CA ALA A 48 18.02 -5.94 -3.95
C ALA A 48 16.77 -5.80 -4.85
N ASN A 49 15.67 -6.37 -4.39
CA ASN A 49 14.36 -6.20 -5.01
C ASN A 49 13.83 -4.80 -4.72
N CYS A 50 13.59 -4.01 -5.77
CA CYS A 50 12.98 -2.70 -5.64
C CYS A 50 11.46 -2.79 -5.67
N LYS A 51 10.79 -2.21 -4.67
CA LYS A 51 9.34 -2.04 -4.63
C LYS A 51 9.00 -0.55 -4.57
N SER A 52 8.18 -0.09 -5.50
CA SER A 52 7.65 1.28 -5.48
C SER A 52 6.40 1.34 -4.61
N ASN A 53 6.39 2.20 -3.60
CA ASN A 53 5.18 2.44 -2.83
C ASN A 53 4.41 3.61 -3.44
N ALA A 54 3.34 3.29 -4.18
CA ALA A 54 2.46 4.28 -4.78
C ALA A 54 1.61 5.04 -3.74
N ALA A 55 1.39 4.47 -2.56
CA ALA A 55 0.63 5.11 -1.48
C ALA A 55 1.45 6.18 -0.74
N VAL A 56 2.79 6.13 -0.80
CA VAL A 56 3.68 7.05 -0.08
C VAL A 56 4.64 7.70 -1.06
N ASN A 57 4.17 8.74 -1.76
CA ASN A 57 4.99 9.62 -2.61
C ASN A 57 5.81 8.91 -3.69
N CYS A 58 5.34 7.77 -4.20
CA CYS A 58 6.02 7.06 -5.29
C CYS A 58 7.50 6.79 -5.01
N ARG A 59 7.85 6.46 -3.76
CA ARG A 59 9.24 6.16 -3.37
C ARG A 59 9.62 4.73 -3.70
N ALA A 60 10.88 4.52 -4.07
CA ALA A 60 11.49 3.21 -4.16
C ALA A 60 11.99 2.75 -2.78
N TYR A 61 11.70 1.50 -2.44
CA TYR A 61 12.27 0.80 -1.31
C TYR A 61 13.00 -0.45 -1.79
N PHE A 62 14.17 -0.71 -1.23
CA PHE A 62 15.01 -1.85 -1.60
C PHE A 62 14.94 -2.93 -0.53
N PHE A 63 14.84 -4.19 -0.96
CA PHE A 63 14.74 -5.35 -0.09
C PHE A 63 15.74 -6.43 -0.48
N VAL A 64 16.41 -7.03 0.50
CA VAL A 64 17.26 -8.21 0.33
C VAL A 64 16.71 -9.28 1.26
N GLU A 65 16.39 -10.46 0.73
CA GLU A 65 15.81 -11.58 1.52
C GLU A 65 14.60 -11.15 2.37
N GLY A 66 13.74 -10.30 1.80
CA GLY A 66 12.53 -9.78 2.47
C GLY A 66 12.79 -8.67 3.49
N ARG A 67 14.03 -8.35 3.84
CA ARG A 67 14.37 -7.25 4.76
C ARG A 67 14.65 -5.95 4.01
N ARG A 68 14.10 -4.84 4.50
CA ARG A 68 14.34 -3.52 3.91
C ARG A 68 15.76 -3.08 4.18
N VAL A 69 16.50 -2.73 3.14
CA VAL A 69 17.88 -2.23 3.23
C VAL A 69 17.94 -0.74 2.95
N LYS A 70 18.88 -0.06 3.61
CA LYS A 70 19.25 1.32 3.26
C LYS A 70 20.23 1.27 2.08
N CYS A 71 19.71 1.63 0.92
CA CYS A 71 20.43 2.47 -0.02
C CYS A 71 20.08 3.92 0.30
#